data_AF-A0A0F9H985-F1
#
_entry.id   AF-A0A0F9H985-F1
#
_cell.length_a   1.000
_cell.length_b   1.000
_cell.length_c   1.000
_cell.angle_alpha   90.00
_cell.angle_beta   90.00
_cell.angle_gamma   90.00
#
_symmetry.space_group_name_H-M   'P 1'
#
loop_
_entity.id
_entity.type
_entity.pdbx_description
1 polymer ?
#
loop_
_entity_poly.entity_id
_entity_poly.type
_entity_poly.pdbx_seq_one_letter_code
_entity_poly.pdbx_strand_id
1 'polypeptide(L)' 'PSTDQGLEALVSQPGGVPEAKNWNSEGYLPKLPKDPWGNNYLYISPGTHGPYDLYSQAADGKDGGEDNAKDILSWEL' A
#
# COMPACT_ATOMS: atom_id res chain seq x y z
N PRO A 1 -6.58 -2.29 7.02
CA PRO A 1 -5.41 -2.15 7.93
C PRO A 1 -5.20 -0.66 8.21
N SER A 2 -4.56 -0.28 9.31
CA SER A 2 -4.12 1.10 9.50
C SER A 2 -2.84 1.40 8.71
N THR A 3 -2.51 2.68 8.53
CA THR A 3 -1.22 3.10 7.95
C THR A 3 -0.04 2.46 8.68
N ASP A 4 -0.06 2.42 10.01
CA ASP A 4 0.99 1.77 10.83
C ASP A 4 1.09 0.25 10.60
N GLN A 5 -0.03 -0.42 10.36
CA GLN A 5 -0.03 -1.84 10.01
C GLN A 5 0.51 -2.09 8.59
N GLY A 6 0.38 -1.10 7.72
CA GLY A 6 0.83 -1.15 6.34
C GLY A 6 0.15 -2.23 5.50
N LEU A 7 0.72 -2.47 4.31
CA LEU A 7 0.28 -3.55 3.42
C LEU A 7 0.73 -4.92 3.92
N GLU A 8 1.74 -4.99 4.79
CA GLU A 8 2.23 -6.25 5.37
C GLU A 8 1.13 -7.01 6.12
N ALA A 9 0.14 -6.27 6.63
CA ALA A 9 -1.11 -6.78 7.18
C ALA A 9 -1.92 -7.68 6.23
N LEU A 10 -1.67 -7.63 4.93
CA LEU A 10 -2.33 -8.47 3.94
C LEU A 10 -1.59 -9.81 3.74
N VAL A 11 -0.30 -9.86 4.06
CA VAL A 11 0.52 -11.08 3.93
C VAL A 11 0.58 -11.83 5.25
N SER A 12 0.72 -11.11 6.36
CA SER A 12 0.83 -11.66 7.70
C SER A 12 -0.16 -10.99 8.64
N GLN A 13 -0.58 -11.69 9.69
CA GLN A 13 -1.53 -11.15 10.65
C GLN A 13 -0.94 -9.89 11.31
N PRO A 14 -1.55 -8.71 11.13
CA PRO A 14 -1.02 -7.50 11.72
C PRO A 14 -1.24 -7.51 13.23
N GLY A 15 -0.23 -7.03 13.96
CA GLY A 15 -0.39 -6.64 15.35
C GLY A 15 -1.00 -5.24 15.48
N GLY A 16 -1.29 -4.83 16.71
CA GLY A 16 -1.67 -3.45 17.04
C GLY A 16 -3.14 -3.11 16.79
N VAL A 17 -3.42 -1.82 16.60
CA VAL A 17 -4.77 -1.25 16.49
C VAL A 17 -4.98 -0.72 15.05
N PRO A 18 -6.11 -1.02 14.40
CA PRO A 18 -7.22 -1.86 14.87
C PRO A 18 -6.90 -3.35 14.87
N GLU A 19 -7.43 -4.07 15.86
CA GLU A 19 -7.25 -5.52 15.97
C GLU A 19 -7.93 -6.24 14.79
N ALA A 20 -7.19 -7.12 14.11
CA ALA A 20 -7.67 -7.84 12.93
C ALA A 20 -8.46 -9.10 13.34
N LYS A 21 -9.65 -8.89 13.93
CA LYS A 21 -10.50 -9.97 14.51
C LYS A 21 -10.90 -11.07 13.52
N ASN A 22 -11.12 -10.73 12.26
CA ASN A 22 -11.51 -11.67 11.19
C ASN A 22 -10.39 -11.82 10.15
N TRP A 23 -9.13 -11.73 10.57
CA TRP A 23 -8.00 -11.91 9.67
C TRP A 23 -7.96 -13.35 9.12
N ASN A 24 -7.86 -13.49 7.81
CA ASN A 24 -7.74 -14.80 7.19
C ASN A 24 -6.39 -15.43 7.53
N SER A 25 -6.38 -16.54 8.27
CA SER A 25 -5.15 -17.24 8.69
C SER A 25 -4.27 -17.71 7.52
N GLU A 26 -4.83 -17.89 6.32
CA GLU A 26 -4.09 -18.22 5.10
C GLU A 26 -3.45 -16.98 4.43
N GLY A 27 -3.69 -15.78 4.97
CA GLY A 27 -3.31 -14.51 4.36
C GLY A 27 -4.28 -14.05 3.26
N TYR A 28 -4.12 -12.80 2.83
CA TYR A 28 -4.86 -12.23 1.69
C TYR A 28 -3.98 -12.13 0.44
N LEU A 29 -2.66 -12.04 0.63
CA LEU A 29 -1.67 -11.97 -0.43
C LEU A 29 -0.51 -12.93 -0.10
N PRO A 30 -0.01 -13.72 -1.07
CA PRO A 30 1.12 -14.61 -0.84
C PRO A 30 2.44 -13.83 -0.60
N LYS A 31 2.57 -12.66 -1.21
CA LYS A 31 3.66 -11.70 -0.98
C LYS A 31 3.23 -10.32 -1.44
N LEU A 32 3.85 -9.27 -0.90
CA LEU A 32 3.64 -7.93 -1.41
C LEU A 32 4.28 -7.79 -2.79
N PRO A 33 3.50 -7.39 -3.82
CA PRO A 33 4.09 -7.00 -5.09
C PRO A 33 4.91 -5.73 -4.88
N LYS A 34 5.99 -5.63 -5.64
CA LYS A 34 6.73 -4.39 -5.81
C LYS A 34 6.26 -3.74 -7.10
N ASP A 35 6.43 -2.44 -7.17
CA ASP A 35 6.19 -1.73 -8.42
C ASP A 35 7.21 -2.13 -9.50
N PRO A 36 7.02 -1.71 -10.77
CA PRO A 36 7.92 -2.03 -11.87
C PRO A 36 9.38 -1.59 -11.65
N TRP A 37 9.63 -0.65 -10.74
CA TRP A 37 10.95 -0.10 -10.42
C TRP A 37 11.58 -0.74 -9.18
N GLY A 38 10.88 -1.65 -8.51
CA GLY A 38 11.36 -2.37 -7.34
C GLY A 38 11.10 -1.66 -6.00
N ASN A 39 10.35 -0.57 -6.01
CA ASN A 39 9.92 0.15 -4.83
C ASN A 39 8.69 -0.52 -4.21
N ASN A 40 8.51 -0.31 -2.91
CA ASN A 40 7.32 -0.75 -2.20
C ASN A 40 6.19 0.25 -2.41
N TYR A 41 4.96 -0.23 -2.48
CA TYR A 41 3.78 0.64 -2.51
C TYR A 41 3.57 1.35 -1.18
N LEU A 42 3.18 2.61 -1.25
CA LEU A 42 2.80 3.43 -0.11
C LEU A 42 1.30 3.28 0.13
N TYR A 43 0.93 3.01 1.38
CA TYR A 43 -0.44 2.80 1.81
C TYR A 43 -0.78 3.71 2.98
N ILE A 44 -1.88 4.43 2.87
CA ILE A 44 -2.39 5.32 3.91
C ILE A 44 -3.86 5.00 4.14
N SER A 45 -4.22 4.78 5.41
CA SER A 45 -5.58 4.52 5.85
C SER A 45 -5.83 5.13 7.22
N PRO A 46 -6.80 6.06 7.36
CA PRO A 46 -7.75 6.51 6.34
C PRO A 46 -7.09 7.34 5.24
N GLY A 47 -7.53 7.13 3.99
CA GLY A 47 -7.03 7.87 2.83
C GLY A 47 -7.59 9.29 2.76
N THR A 48 -6.93 10.16 2.01
CA THR A 48 -7.38 11.51 1.68
C THR A 48 -8.43 11.49 0.57
N HIS A 49 -8.31 10.55 -0.38
CA HIS A 49 -9.16 10.48 -1.58
C HIS A 49 -10.24 9.40 -1.50
N GLY A 50 -10.29 8.65 -0.41
CA GLY A 50 -11.22 7.54 -0.23
C GLY A 50 -11.00 6.79 1.08
N PRO A 51 -11.48 5.54 1.16
CA PRO A 51 -11.28 4.71 2.36
C PRO A 51 -9.79 4.44 2.65
N TYR A 52 -8.97 4.39 1.60
CA TYR A 52 -7.52 4.27 1.67
C TYR A 52 -6.90 4.91 0.44
N ASP A 53 -5.67 5.37 0.59
CA ASP A 53 -4.82 5.83 -0.50
C ASP A 53 -3.71 4.79 -0.70
N LEU A 54 -3.54 4.32 -1.94
CA LEU A 54 -2.48 3.42 -2.35
C LEU A 54 -1.77 4.03 -3.55
N TYR A 55 -0.45 4.19 -3.48
CA TYR A 55 0.32 4.79 -4.58
C TYR A 55 1.76 4.27 -4.66
N SER A 56 2.38 4.44 -5.83
CA SER A 56 3.79 4.14 -6.09
C SER A 56 4.48 5.40 -6.61
N GLN A 57 5.69 5.65 -6.10
CA GLN A 57 6.54 6.80 -6.45
C GLN A 57 7.38 6.57 -7.71
N ALA A 58 6.92 5.66 -8.57
CA ALA A 58 7.50 5.32 -9.86
C ALA A 58 9.04 5.17 -9.86
N ALA A 59 9.72 5.63 -10.91
CA ALA A 59 11.16 5.43 -11.10
C ALA A 59 12.05 6.22 -10.13
N ASP A 60 11.62 7.38 -9.67
CA ASP A 60 12.47 8.31 -8.91
C ASP A 60 12.34 8.15 -7.39
N GLY A 61 11.30 7.44 -6.93
CA GLY A 61 11.04 7.20 -5.51
C GLY A 61 10.65 8.48 -4.76
N LYS A 62 10.12 9.49 -5.47
CA LYS A 62 9.68 10.76 -4.89
C LYS A 62 8.24 11.06 -5.29
N ASP A 63 7.62 11.99 -4.56
CA ASP A 63 6.33 12.53 -4.98
C ASP A 63 6.48 13.39 -6.24
N GLY A 64 5.53 13.27 -7.15
CA GLY A 64 5.44 14.00 -8.39
C GLY A 64 6.07 13.27 -9.57
N GLY A 65 6.95 13.97 -10.29
CA GLY A 65 7.62 13.47 -11.49
C GLY A 65 6.76 13.50 -12.77
N GLU A 66 7.44 13.28 -13.89
CA GLU A 66 6.84 13.21 -15.23
C GLU A 66 7.28 11.92 -15.94
N ASP A 67 6.52 11.50 -16.95
CA ASP A 67 6.75 10.27 -17.70
C ASP A 67 6.93 9.03 -16.79
N ASN A 68 8.14 8.46 -16.77
CA ASN A 68 8.45 7.26 -15.97
C ASN A 68 8.66 7.57 -14.48
N ALA A 69 8.81 8.84 -14.11
CA ALA A 69 8.87 9.28 -12.72
C ALA A 69 7.48 9.70 -12.21
N LYS A 70 6.44 9.70 -13.05
CA LYS A 70 5.11 10.11 -12.63
C LYS A 70 4.53 9.10 -11.65
N ASP A 71 4.13 9.58 -10.49
CA ASP A 71 3.40 8.82 -9.48
C ASP A 71 2.21 8.04 -10.05
N ILE A 72 2.05 6.80 -9.59
CA ILE A 72 0.91 5.95 -9.93
C ILE A 72 -0.02 5.94 -8.72
N LEU A 73 -1.16 6.63 -8.84
CA LEU A 73 -2.14 6.79 -7.77
C LEU A 73 -3.34 5.87 -7.97
N SER A 74 -3.69 5.03 -6.99
CA SER A 74 -4.79 4.07 -7.11
C SER A 74 -6.17 4.71 -7.36
N TRP A 75 -6.33 6.00 -7.06
CA TRP A 75 -7.57 6.74 -7.24
C TRP A 75 -7.63 7.54 -8.55
N GLU A 76 -6.52 7.62 -9.29
CA GLU A 76 -6.47 8.24 -10.63
C GLU A 76 -6.49 7.20 -11.77
N LEU A 77 -6.71 5.92 -11.44
CA LEU A 77 -6.82 4.81 -12.39
C LEU A 77 -8.20 4.69 -13.03
#